data_AF-A0A535RIG3-F1
#
_entry.id   AF-A0A535RIG3-F1
#
_cell.length_a   1.000
_cell.length_b   1.000
_cell.length_c   1.000
_cell.angle_alpha   90.00
_cell.angle_beta   90.00
_cell.angle_gamma   90.00
#
_symmetry.space_group_name_H-M   'P 1'
#
loop_
_entity.id
_entity.type
_entity.pdbx_description
1 polymer ?
#
loop_
_entity_poly.entity_id
_entity_poly.type
_entity_poly.pdbx_seq_one_letter_code
_entity_poly.pdbx_strand_id
1 'polypeptide(L)'
;MAARPGVHEQEPARLLGAAGLPRRGGSLQGDALLVSPLVTLTSDFGVGSPYVAAMKAAVLAACPTAQLVDLSHSVAPFDILGGGFLLWA
;
A
#
# COMPACT_ATOMS: atom_id res chain seq x y z
N MET A 1 -27.84 -39.65 21.17
CA MET A 1 -26.92 -39.75 20.02
C MET A 1 -27.31 -38.66 19.03
N ALA A 2 -26.72 -37.47 19.17
CA ALA A 2 -26.99 -36.32 18.32
C ALA A 2 -25.64 -35.77 17.81
N ALA A 3 -25.55 -35.60 16.50
CA ALA A 3 -24.34 -35.19 15.80
C ALA A 3 -23.91 -33.78 16.23
N ARG A 4 -22.59 -33.59 16.44
CA ARG A 4 -22.00 -32.27 16.66
C ARG A 4 -21.89 -31.58 15.28
N PRO A 5 -22.40 -30.35 15.09
CA PRO A 5 -22.16 -29.59 13.87
C PRO A 5 -20.68 -29.29 13.69
N GLY A 6 -20.22 -29.36 12.45
CA GLY A 6 -18.81 -29.26 12.06
C GLY A 6 -18.20 -27.88 12.27
N VAL A 7 -16.87 -27.87 12.47
CA VAL A 7 -16.02 -26.69 12.67
C VAL A 7 -15.79 -25.89 11.35
N HIS A 8 -16.73 -25.98 10.41
CA HIS A 8 -16.62 -25.37 9.08
C HIS A 8 -17.58 -24.21 8.82
N GLU A 9 -18.30 -23.72 9.84
CA GLU A 9 -19.25 -22.60 9.70
C GLU A 9 -18.73 -21.27 10.25
N GLN A 10 -17.45 -20.96 10.05
CA GLN A 10 -16.94 -19.59 10.21
C GLN A 10 -16.60 -18.99 8.84
N GLU A 11 -17.65 -18.50 8.20
CA GLU A 11 -17.64 -17.58 7.06
C GLU A 11 -16.69 -16.39 7.33
N PRO A 12 -15.68 -16.09 6.48
CA PRO A 12 -14.83 -14.91 6.65
C PRO A 12 -15.48 -13.63 6.08
N ALA A 13 -16.82 -13.58 5.99
CA ALA A 13 -17.56 -12.46 5.39
C ALA A 13 -17.62 -11.19 6.26
N ARG A 14 -16.92 -11.14 7.40
CA ARG A 14 -16.94 -9.99 8.33
C ARG A 14 -15.67 -9.13 8.36
N LEU A 15 -14.69 -9.40 7.49
CA LEU A 15 -13.50 -8.53 7.34
C LEU A 15 -13.48 -7.72 6.03
N LEU A 16 -14.62 -7.55 5.36
CA LEU A 16 -14.80 -6.52 4.33
C LEU A 16 -15.78 -5.46 4.85
N GLY A 17 -15.27 -4.64 5.78
CA GLY A 17 -16.06 -3.63 6.46
C GLY A 17 -15.19 -2.46 6.90
N ALA A 18 -14.36 -1.90 6.01
CA ALA A 18 -13.75 -0.58 6.22
C ALA A 18 -13.15 -0.07 4.91
N ALA A 19 -13.18 1.25 4.78
CA ALA A 19 -12.67 2.06 3.67
C ALA A 19 -13.53 1.98 2.40
N GLY A 20 -14.59 2.79 2.39
CA GLY A 20 -15.03 3.41 1.14
C GLY A 20 -13.87 4.22 0.57
N LEU A 21 -13.04 3.60 -0.27
CA LEU A 21 -12.15 4.35 -1.14
C LEU A 21 -13.03 5.17 -2.09
N PRO A 22 -12.75 6.46 -2.28
CA PRO A 22 -13.48 7.26 -3.25
C PRO A 22 -13.36 6.59 -4.62
N ARG A 23 -14.50 6.18 -5.19
CA ARG A 23 -14.55 5.64 -6.55
C ARG A 23 -14.06 6.73 -7.50
N ARG A 24 -12.93 6.47 -8.16
CA ARG A 24 -12.36 7.32 -9.22
C ARG A 24 -13.40 7.55 -10.32
N GLY A 25 -14.00 8.72 -10.32
CA GLY A 25 -14.92 9.18 -11.37
C GLY A 25 -14.95 10.70 -11.55
N GLY A 26 -14.03 11.45 -10.92
CA GLY A 26 -13.99 12.90 -10.98
C GLY A 26 -12.61 13.38 -11.43
N SER A 27 -12.61 14.25 -12.44
CA SER A 27 -11.49 15.10 -12.84
C SER A 27 -10.71 15.61 -11.62
N LEU A 28 -9.40 15.38 -11.56
CA LEU A 28 -8.50 15.87 -10.51
C LEU A 28 -8.22 17.39 -10.63
N GLN A 29 -9.15 18.16 -11.19
CA GLN A 29 -9.07 19.61 -11.31
C GLN A 29 -10.12 20.24 -10.40
N GLY A 30 -9.68 20.76 -9.24
CA GLY A 30 -10.51 21.62 -8.40
C GLY A 30 -10.06 21.69 -6.94
N ASP A 31 -10.28 20.62 -6.18
CA ASP A 31 -10.29 20.72 -4.70
C ASP A 31 -9.18 19.92 -3.99
N ALA A 32 -8.36 19.17 -4.72
CA ALA A 32 -7.25 18.39 -4.17
C ALA A 32 -6.02 19.22 -3.75
N LEU A 33 -6.04 20.54 -3.94
CA LEU A 33 -4.87 21.43 -3.82
C LEU A 33 -4.45 21.80 -2.38
N LEU A 34 -5.15 21.29 -1.36
CA LEU A 34 -4.92 21.69 0.04
C LEU A 34 -4.24 20.61 0.89
N VAL A 35 -4.07 19.39 0.38
CA VAL A 35 -3.46 18.29 1.13
C VAL A 35 -2.23 17.78 0.39
N SER A 36 -1.08 17.90 1.04
CA SER A 36 0.17 17.24 0.64
C SER A 36 -0.05 15.72 0.54
N PRO A 37 0.03 15.13 -0.67
CA PRO A 37 -0.25 13.70 -0.85
C PRO A 37 0.81 12.85 -0.14
N LEU A 38 0.38 11.82 0.58
CA LEU A 38 1.26 10.83 1.20
C LEU A 38 1.58 9.73 0.18
N VAL A 39 2.86 9.50 -0.08
CA VAL A 39 3.35 8.46 -0.98
C VAL A 39 4.27 7.52 -0.19
N THR A 40 3.86 6.27 -0.08
CA THR A 40 4.67 5.22 0.55
C THR A 40 5.50 4.47 -0.48
N LEU A 41 6.75 4.13 -0.18
CA LEU A 41 7.62 3.35 -1.07
C LEU A 41 7.95 1.98 -0.47
N THR A 42 7.81 0.93 -1.28
CA THR A 42 8.25 -0.44 -0.99
C THR A 42 9.03 -0.96 -2.18
N SER A 43 10.22 -1.53 -1.97
CA SER A 43 10.98 -2.18 -3.03
C SER A 43 11.94 -3.25 -2.54
N ASP A 44 12.50 -4.00 -3.48
CA ASP A 44 13.56 -5.00 -3.31
C ASP A 44 14.95 -4.46 -3.73
N PHE A 45 15.09 -3.14 -3.84
CA PHE A 45 16.34 -2.50 -4.31
C PHE A 45 17.52 -2.65 -3.34
N GLY A 46 17.24 -2.99 -2.08
CA GLY A 46 18.22 -3.02 -1.00
C GLY A 46 18.31 -1.70 -0.23
N VAL A 47 18.63 -1.81 1.06
CA VAL A 47 18.86 -0.67 1.95
C VAL A 47 20.11 0.10 1.48
N GLY A 48 19.99 1.43 1.38
CA GLY A 48 21.08 2.29 0.90
C GLY A 48 21.25 2.32 -0.62
N SER A 49 20.37 1.66 -1.37
CA SER A 49 20.41 1.69 -2.83
C SER A 49 20.17 3.09 -3.39
N PRO A 50 20.97 3.56 -4.37
CA PRO A 50 20.77 4.87 -5.00
C PRO A 50 19.46 4.95 -5.79
N TYR A 51 18.89 3.81 -6.19
CA TYR A 51 17.60 3.76 -6.87
C TYR A 51 16.44 4.28 -5.99
N VAL A 52 16.53 4.09 -4.68
CA VAL A 52 15.55 4.65 -3.72
C VAL A 52 15.60 6.18 -3.76
N ALA A 53 16.79 6.76 -3.69
CA ALA A 53 16.98 8.21 -3.78
C ALA A 53 16.48 8.77 -5.13
N ALA A 54 16.77 8.07 -6.23
CA ALA A 54 16.29 8.45 -7.55
C ALA A 54 14.75 8.42 -7.65
N MET A 55 14.08 7.42 -7.09
CA MET A 55 12.60 7.38 -7.07
C MET A 55 12.02 8.51 -6.24
N LYS A 56 12.56 8.77 -5.05
CA LYS A 56 12.11 9.90 -4.22
C LYS A 56 12.27 11.24 -4.95
N ALA A 57 13.41 11.44 -5.62
CA ALA A 57 13.64 12.63 -6.43
C ALA A 57 12.63 12.76 -7.58
N ALA A 58 12.33 11.66 -8.28
CA ALA A 58 11.34 11.66 -9.35
C ALA A 58 9.93 12.02 -8.85
N VAL A 59 9.51 11.48 -7.70
CA VAL A 59 8.22 11.81 -7.09
C VAL A 59 8.18 13.29 -6.67
N LEU A 60 9.21 13.79 -5.99
CA LEU A 60 9.27 15.18 -5.53
C LEU A 60 9.40 16.18 -6.68
N ALA A 61 10.02 15.80 -7.79
CA ALA A 61 10.06 16.63 -9.00
C ALA A 61 8.65 16.80 -9.61
N ALA A 62 7.83 15.75 -9.58
CA ALA A 62 6.47 15.79 -10.09
C ALA A 62 5.47 16.42 -9.09
N CYS A 63 5.67 16.20 -7.79
CA CYS A 63 4.85 16.73 -6.72
C CYS A 63 5.73 17.18 -5.55
N PRO A 64 6.18 18.45 -5.55
CA PRO A 64 7.09 18.96 -4.51
C PRO A 64 6.51 18.97 -3.10
N THR A 65 5.17 18.92 -2.98
CA THR A 65 4.47 18.92 -1.70
C THR A 65 4.19 17.50 -1.17
N ALA A 66 4.60 16.44 -1.89
CA ALA A 66 4.37 15.07 -1.47
C ALA A 66 5.16 14.74 -0.20
N GLN A 67 4.51 14.04 0.72
CA GLN A 67 5.15 13.44 1.89
C GLN A 67 5.58 12.02 1.53
N LEU A 68 6.88 11.71 1.67
CA LEU A 68 7.42 10.40 1.34
C LEU A 68 7.70 9.58 2.59
N VAL A 69 7.21 8.34 2.62
CA VAL A 69 7.47 7.39 3.71
C VAL A 69 7.96 6.08 3.11
N ASP A 70 9.12 5.59 3.55
CA ASP A 70 9.57 4.26 3.16
C ASP A 70 8.91 3.24 4.10
N LEU A 71 8.28 2.22 3.52
CA LEU A 71 7.84 1.04 4.29
C LEU A 71 9.00 0.06 4.42
N SER A 72 9.58 -0.34 3.29
CA SER A 72 10.83 -1.10 3.27
C SER A 72 11.48 -1.08 1.90
N HIS A 73 12.80 -1.08 1.90
CA HIS A 73 13.62 -1.37 0.71
C HIS A 73 14.42 -2.66 0.87
N SER A 74 14.07 -3.48 1.86
CA SER A 74 14.76 -4.73 2.20
C SER A 74 13.96 -5.97 1.79
N VAL A 75 12.98 -5.85 0.89
CA VAL A 75 12.32 -7.02 0.30
C VAL A 75 13.40 -7.83 -0.43
N ALA A 76 13.36 -9.15 -0.31
CA ALA A 76 14.32 -9.99 -1.02
C ALA A 76 14.18 -9.76 -2.54
N PRO A 77 15.29 -9.73 -3.30
CA PRO A 77 15.23 -9.51 -4.75
C PRO A 77 14.22 -10.43 -5.43
N PHE A 78 13.29 -9.84 -6.18
CA PHE A 78 12.22 -10.51 -6.93
C PHE A 78 11.16 -11.25 -6.08
N ASP A 79 11.16 -11.09 -4.76
CA ASP A 79 10.19 -11.73 -3.87
C ASP A 79 8.85 -10.96 -3.82
N ILE A 80 8.02 -11.22 -4.82
CA ILE A 80 6.70 -10.60 -4.95
C ILE A 80 5.79 -10.97 -3.77
N LEU A 81 5.89 -12.20 -3.25
CA LEU A 81 5.06 -12.65 -2.13
C LEU A 81 5.49 -11.98 -0.82
N GLY A 82 6.78 -11.86 -0.57
CA GLY A 82 7.33 -11.11 0.55
C GLY A 82 6.95 -9.63 0.50
N GLY A 83 7.04 -9.01 -0.67
CA GLY A 83 6.54 -7.63 -0.89
C GLY A 83 5.04 -7.50 -0.67
N GLY A 84 4.25 -8.45 -1.17
CA GLY A 84 2.80 -8.49 -0.98
C GLY A 84 2.39 -8.65 0.48
N PHE A 85 3.08 -9.51 1.23
CA PHE A 85 2.86 -9.67 2.66
C PHE A 85 3.18 -8.38 3.42
N LEU A 86 4.29 -7.71 3.10
CA LEU A 86 4.66 -6.44 3.74
C LEU A 86 3.61 -5.33 3.51
N LEU A 87 2.97 -5.31 2.34
CA LEU A 87 1.90 -4.35 2.04
C LEU A 87 0.57 -4.70 2.73
N TRP A 88 0.36 -5.97 3.09
CA TRP A 88 -0.85 -6.45 3.72
C TRP A 88 -0.83 -6.33 5.25
N ALA A 89 0.34 -6.57 5.86
CA ALA A 89 0.53 -6.75 7.31
C ALA A 89 0.42 -5.46 8.13
#